data_AF-A0A3D4XYD8-F1
#
_entry.id   AF-A0A3D4XYD8-F1
#
_cell.length_a   1.000
_cell.length_b   1.000
_cell.length_c   1.000
_cell.angle_alpha   90.00
_cell.angle_beta   90.00
_cell.angle_gamma   90.00
#
_symmetry.space_group_name_H-M   'P 1'
#
loop_
_entity.id
_entity.type
_entity.pdbx_description
1 polymer ?
#
loop_
_entity_poly.entity_id
_entity_poly.type
_entity_poly.pdbx_seq_one_letter_code
_entity_poly.pdbx_strand_id
1 'polypeptide(L)'
;MFIIRKRFLHLYLLVGICLKAGEPANSSKAAVEISLFKQTAQLNAASDFLPTMSNNSKINVPLLGGIAISCFIIWWKLHINRILEEGWNRWRSDLSLYELQQISEQQLYDELCESINLRYADYSVSEKRQRFLKETSNEITSLGNFVRWGSCLYNLKLGILFFISEKSIQMSKMGIKKLQYMRRVFVTLFQKKAKEL
;
A
#
# COMPACT_ATOMS: atom_id res chain seq x y z
N MET A 1 8.81 -22.00 8.88
CA MET A 1 8.73 -21.01 7.76
C MET A 1 8.07 -21.59 6.49
N PHE A 2 7.09 -22.51 6.58
CA PHE A 2 6.46 -23.17 5.41
C PHE A 2 4.93 -22.95 5.31
N ILE A 3 4.29 -22.52 6.39
CA ILE A 3 2.82 -22.34 6.45
C ILE A 3 2.36 -21.03 5.78
N ILE A 4 3.24 -20.02 5.74
CA ILE A 4 2.95 -18.70 5.16
C ILE A 4 2.89 -18.79 3.62
N ARG A 5 3.77 -19.57 2.98
CA ARG A 5 3.77 -19.74 1.52
C ARG A 5 2.52 -20.45 0.98
N LYS A 6 1.97 -21.44 1.70
CA LYS A 6 0.75 -22.15 1.28
C LYS A 6 -0.51 -21.27 1.34
N ARG A 7 -0.63 -20.40 2.36
CA ARG A 7 -1.79 -19.52 2.54
C ARG A 7 -1.81 -18.35 1.54
N PHE A 8 -0.65 -17.82 1.17
CA PHE A 8 -0.53 -16.84 0.10
C PHE A 8 -0.87 -17.44 -1.27
N LEU A 9 -0.47 -18.68 -1.55
CA LEU A 9 -0.79 -19.36 -2.81
C LEU A 9 -2.32 -19.55 -2.98
N HIS A 10 -3.04 -19.89 -1.92
CA HIS A 10 -4.50 -20.01 -1.97
C HIS A 10 -5.21 -18.66 -2.15
N LEU A 11 -4.67 -17.60 -1.55
CA LEU A 11 -5.20 -16.24 -1.73
C LEU A 11 -4.97 -15.74 -3.18
N TYR A 12 -3.80 -16.02 -3.77
CA TYR A 12 -3.52 -15.71 -5.18
C TYR A 12 -4.38 -16.53 -6.15
N LEU A 13 -4.62 -17.82 -5.86
CA LEU A 13 -5.49 -18.67 -6.68
C LEU A 13 -6.94 -18.17 -6.68
N LEU A 14 -7.43 -17.75 -5.50
CA LEU A 14 -8.78 -17.18 -5.34
C LEU A 14 -8.93 -15.81 -6.02
N VAL A 15 -7.92 -14.94 -5.93
CA VAL A 15 -7.90 -13.65 -6.64
C VAL A 15 -7.85 -13.85 -8.15
N GLY A 16 -7.10 -14.84 -8.65
CA GLY A 16 -7.07 -15.19 -10.07
C GLY A 16 -8.41 -15.72 -10.60
N ILE A 17 -9.14 -16.50 -9.78
CA ILE A 17 -10.49 -16.99 -10.11
C ILE A 17 -11.50 -15.83 -10.11
N CYS A 18 -11.41 -14.90 -9.16
CA CYS A 18 -12.28 -13.71 -9.11
C CYS A 18 -12.05 -12.75 -10.28
N LEU A 19 -10.82 -12.63 -10.79
CA LEU A 19 -10.52 -11.80 -11.97
C LEU A 19 -11.03 -12.43 -13.27
N LYS A 20 -11.02 -13.77 -13.38
CA LYS A 20 -11.48 -14.49 -14.58
C LYS A 20 -13.00 -14.62 -14.68
N ALA A 21 -13.72 -14.46 -13.56
CA ALA A 21 -15.18 -14.45 -13.52
C ALA A 21 -15.81 -13.09 -13.93
N GLY A 22 -15.00 -12.08 -14.20
CA GLY A 22 -15.44 -10.71 -14.49
C GLY A 22 -15.28 -10.24 -15.94
N GLU A 23 -14.74 -11.06 -16.85
CA GLU A 23 -14.57 -10.66 -18.26
C GLU A 23 -15.70 -11.21 -19.14
N PRO A 24 -16.49 -10.36 -19.83
CA PRO A 24 -17.30 -10.83 -20.94
C PRO A 24 -16.38 -11.24 -22.09
N ALA A 25 -16.65 -12.42 -22.65
CA ALA A 25 -16.03 -12.88 -23.88
C ALA A 25 -16.34 -11.88 -25.00
N ASN A 26 -15.33 -11.11 -25.45
CA ASN A 26 -15.04 -10.78 -26.85
C ASN A 26 -14.03 -9.62 -26.97
N SER A 27 -12.81 -9.93 -27.42
CA SER A 27 -12.13 -9.30 -28.57
C SER A 27 -10.63 -9.65 -28.60
N SER A 28 -10.30 -10.63 -29.43
CA SER A 28 -9.13 -10.79 -30.32
C SER A 28 -7.75 -10.13 -30.06
N LYS A 29 -7.37 -9.68 -28.86
CA LYS A 29 -6.02 -9.12 -28.60
C LYS A 29 -5.21 -9.76 -27.47
N ALA A 30 -5.56 -10.96 -27.03
CA ALA A 30 -4.80 -11.70 -26.01
C ALA A 30 -3.97 -12.89 -26.57
N ALA A 31 -3.63 -12.87 -27.86
CA ALA A 31 -2.92 -13.98 -28.51
C ALA A 31 -1.40 -14.05 -28.19
N VAL A 32 -0.85 -13.09 -27.44
CA VAL A 32 0.60 -13.04 -27.15
C VAL A 32 0.95 -13.49 -25.72
N GLU A 33 0.00 -13.62 -24.81
CA GLU A 33 0.26 -14.09 -23.43
C GLU A 33 0.04 -15.62 -23.23
N ILE A 34 -0.17 -16.37 -24.32
CA ILE A 34 -0.51 -17.80 -24.28
C ILE A 34 0.74 -18.70 -24.14
N SER A 35 1.96 -18.21 -24.37
CA SER A 35 3.15 -19.09 -24.29
C SER A 35 3.60 -19.38 -22.84
N LEU A 36 3.40 -18.44 -21.91
CA LEU A 36 3.73 -18.63 -20.49
C LEU A 36 2.68 -19.45 -19.73
N PHE A 37 1.48 -19.63 -20.29
CA PHE A 37 0.39 -20.42 -19.69
C PHE A 37 0.41 -21.91 -20.09
N LYS A 38 1.19 -22.30 -21.10
CA LYS A 38 1.26 -23.72 -21.54
C LYS A 38 2.06 -24.61 -20.59
N GLN A 39 2.96 -24.07 -19.77
CA GLN A 39 3.68 -24.87 -18.77
C GLN A 39 2.85 -25.23 -17.53
N THR A 40 1.73 -24.53 -17.29
CA THR A 40 0.74 -24.88 -16.25
C THR A 40 -0.38 -25.78 -16.77
N ALA A 41 -0.40 -26.10 -18.07
CA ALA A 41 -1.37 -26.99 -18.71
C ALA A 41 -1.13 -28.51 -18.46
N GLN A 42 -0.46 -28.86 -17.37
CA GLN A 42 -0.46 -30.22 -16.82
C GLN A 42 -1.23 -30.34 -15.50
N LEU A 43 -2.09 -29.36 -15.19
CA LEU A 43 -3.17 -29.49 -14.20
C LEU A 43 -4.50 -29.87 -14.90
N ASN A 44 -4.45 -30.91 -15.76
CA ASN A 44 -5.64 -31.56 -16.32
C ASN A 44 -6.34 -32.47 -15.29
N ALA A 45 -6.53 -31.99 -14.07
CA ALA A 45 -7.33 -32.65 -13.04
C ALA A 45 -8.32 -31.68 -12.36
N ALA A 46 -8.62 -30.55 -13.01
CA ALA A 46 -9.62 -29.59 -12.53
C ALA A 46 -11.03 -29.82 -13.11
N SER A 47 -11.21 -30.82 -13.99
CA SER A 47 -12.55 -31.27 -14.41
C SER A 47 -13.28 -32.06 -13.33
N ASP A 48 -12.54 -32.66 -12.39
CA ASP A 48 -13.10 -33.47 -11.32
C ASP A 48 -13.49 -32.65 -10.07
N PHE A 49 -13.28 -31.32 -10.11
CA PHE A 49 -13.57 -30.40 -9.01
C PHE A 49 -14.66 -29.36 -9.31
N LEU A 50 -15.37 -29.50 -10.42
CA LEU A 50 -16.59 -28.74 -10.69
C LEU A 50 -17.79 -29.64 -10.39
N PRO A 51 -18.43 -29.53 -9.21
CA PRO A 51 -19.75 -30.10 -9.07
C PRO A 51 -20.65 -29.36 -10.06
N THR A 52 -21.25 -30.13 -10.97
CA THR A 52 -22.38 -29.77 -11.80
C THR A 52 -23.30 -28.81 -11.04
N MET A 53 -23.21 -27.51 -11.34
CA MET A 53 -24.15 -26.51 -10.84
C MET A 53 -25.47 -26.66 -11.59
N SER A 54 -26.25 -27.63 -11.13
CA SER A 54 -27.67 -27.74 -11.41
C SER A 54 -28.43 -26.67 -10.61
N ASN A 55 -28.84 -25.61 -11.32
CA ASN A 55 -30.09 -24.84 -11.17
C ASN A 55 -30.67 -24.48 -9.78
N ASN A 56 -29.91 -24.42 -8.67
CA ASN A 56 -30.50 -24.03 -7.38
C ASN A 56 -29.58 -23.36 -6.36
N SER A 57 -28.52 -22.66 -6.76
CA SER A 57 -27.71 -21.89 -5.80
C SER A 57 -28.05 -20.40 -5.86
N LYS A 58 -28.93 -19.94 -4.95
CA LYS A 58 -28.98 -18.52 -4.57
C LYS A 58 -27.60 -18.13 -4.08
N ILE A 59 -26.82 -17.45 -4.92
CA ILE A 59 -25.53 -16.90 -4.55
C ILE A 59 -25.77 -15.99 -3.35
N ASN A 60 -25.20 -16.35 -2.21
CA ASN A 60 -25.43 -15.65 -0.96
C ASN A 60 -24.66 -14.32 -1.02
N VAL A 61 -25.32 -13.26 -1.49
CA VAL A 61 -24.77 -11.90 -1.65
C VAL A 61 -23.96 -11.41 -0.42
N PRO A 62 -24.36 -11.70 0.84
CA PRO A 62 -23.55 -11.37 2.01
C PRO A 62 -22.16 -12.04 2.04
N LEU A 63 -22.03 -13.25 1.50
CA LEU A 63 -20.76 -13.99 1.44
C LEU A 63 -19.78 -13.33 0.46
N LEU A 64 -20.26 -12.94 -0.73
CA LEU A 64 -19.45 -12.20 -1.70
C LEU A 64 -19.02 -10.84 -1.17
N GLY A 65 -19.91 -10.13 -0.47
CA GLY A 65 -19.58 -8.88 0.22
C GLY A 65 -18.49 -9.06 1.28
N GLY A 66 -18.60 -10.10 2.11
CA GLY A 66 -17.59 -10.41 3.13
C GLY A 66 -16.21 -10.74 2.55
N ILE A 67 -16.15 -11.46 1.43
CA ILE A 67 -14.91 -11.78 0.73
C ILE A 67 -14.27 -10.50 0.16
N ALA A 68 -15.06 -9.68 -0.53
CA ALA A 68 -14.56 -8.43 -1.13
C ALA A 68 -13.98 -7.48 -0.07
N ILE A 69 -14.67 -7.31 1.06
CA ILE A 69 -14.20 -6.49 2.20
C ILE A 69 -12.91 -7.06 2.77
N SER A 70 -12.82 -8.38 2.93
CA SER A 70 -11.62 -9.04 3.46
C SER A 70 -10.40 -8.86 2.54
N CYS A 71 -10.57 -9.06 1.22
CA CYS A 71 -9.53 -8.82 0.23
C CYS A 71 -9.07 -7.37 0.23
N PHE A 72 -10.01 -6.43 0.28
CA PHE A 72 -9.72 -5.00 0.34
C PHE A 72 -8.90 -4.63 1.58
N ILE A 73 -9.28 -5.15 2.76
CA ILE A 73 -8.55 -4.85 4.00
C ILE A 73 -7.14 -5.46 3.99
N ILE A 74 -6.97 -6.67 3.45
CA ILE A 74 -5.65 -7.28 3.30
C ILE A 74 -4.77 -6.47 2.36
N TRP A 75 -5.29 -6.09 1.18
CA TRP A 75 -4.56 -5.26 0.22
C TRP A 75 -4.19 -3.91 0.82
N TRP A 76 -5.15 -3.26 1.48
CA TRP A 76 -4.91 -2.01 2.21
C TRP A 76 -3.79 -2.17 3.22
N LYS A 77 -3.82 -3.24 4.02
CA LYS A 77 -2.79 -3.50 5.02
C LYS A 77 -1.41 -3.67 4.37
N LEU A 78 -1.31 -4.44 3.29
CA LEU A 78 -0.03 -4.63 2.57
C LEU A 78 0.50 -3.29 2.04
N HIS A 79 -0.38 -2.45 1.51
CA HIS A 79 -0.02 -1.10 1.07
C HIS A 79 0.49 -0.22 2.23
N ILE A 80 -0.16 -0.27 3.40
CA ILE A 80 0.28 0.45 4.59
C ILE A 80 1.61 -0.07 5.11
N ASN A 81 1.81 -1.39 5.16
CA ASN A 81 3.10 -1.98 5.55
C ASN A 81 4.21 -1.51 4.63
N ARG A 82 3.97 -1.49 3.31
CA ARG A 82 4.95 -0.96 2.36
C ARG A 82 5.27 0.51 2.62
N ILE A 83 4.27 1.36 2.87
CA ILE A 83 4.51 2.76 3.27
C ILE A 83 5.34 2.80 4.56
N LEU A 84 5.01 1.97 5.55
CA LEU A 84 5.74 1.91 6.81
C LEU A 84 7.15 1.35 6.68
N GLU A 85 7.50 0.68 5.59
CA GLU A 85 8.82 0.07 5.33
C GLU A 85 9.69 0.87 4.35
N GLU A 86 9.09 1.52 3.36
CA GLU A 86 9.79 2.16 2.21
C GLU A 86 9.40 3.64 1.99
N GLY A 87 8.42 4.14 2.76
CA GLY A 87 7.89 5.50 2.62
C GLY A 87 8.85 6.57 3.11
N TRP A 88 8.56 7.82 2.76
CA TRP A 88 9.24 8.98 3.31
C TRP A 88 9.12 9.06 4.83
N ASN A 89 8.07 8.52 5.43
CA ASN A 89 7.94 8.42 6.89
C ASN A 89 9.10 7.66 7.58
N ARG A 90 9.83 6.82 6.83
CA ARG A 90 11.04 6.11 7.29
C ARG A 90 12.34 6.81 6.94
N TRP A 91 12.30 7.94 6.24
CA TRP A 91 13.50 8.76 6.09
C TRP A 91 14.02 9.14 7.47
N ARG A 92 15.33 8.93 7.71
CA ARG A 92 15.95 8.99 9.05
C ARG A 92 15.19 8.14 10.09
N SER A 93 14.95 6.86 9.80
CA SER A 93 14.20 5.97 10.73
C SER A 93 14.94 5.67 12.04
N ASP A 94 16.25 5.89 12.04
CA ASP A 94 17.13 5.86 13.20
C ASP A 94 16.83 6.97 14.22
N LEU A 95 16.27 8.11 13.77
CA LEU A 95 15.94 9.24 14.63
C LEU A 95 14.46 9.22 15.03
N SER A 96 14.15 9.55 16.28
CA SER A 96 12.80 9.88 16.72
C SER A 96 12.34 11.24 16.16
N LEU A 97 11.04 11.55 16.29
CA LEU A 97 10.54 12.88 15.93
C LEU A 97 11.19 13.99 16.77
N TYR A 98 11.47 13.70 18.04
CA TYR A 98 12.09 14.66 18.94
C TYR A 98 13.54 14.95 18.52
N GLU A 99 14.32 13.91 18.22
CA GLU A 99 15.70 14.07 17.73
C GLU A 99 15.75 14.79 16.37
N LEU A 100 14.83 14.48 15.46
CA LEU A 100 14.68 15.22 14.20
C LEU A 100 14.41 16.71 14.42
N GLN A 101 13.63 17.06 15.45
CA GLN A 101 13.31 18.45 15.80
C GLN A 101 14.45 19.20 16.48
N GLN A 102 15.48 18.50 16.96
CA GLN A 102 16.69 19.12 17.51
C GLN A 102 17.68 19.52 16.41
N ILE A 103 17.60 18.93 15.22
CA ILE A 103 18.39 19.33 14.06
C ILE A 103 17.93 20.73 13.63
N SER A 104 18.88 21.61 13.28
CA SER A 104 18.52 22.94 12.76
C SER A 104 17.69 22.80 11.48
N GLU A 105 16.65 23.62 11.31
CA GLU A 105 15.77 23.51 10.14
C GLU A 105 16.54 23.66 8.82
N GLN A 106 17.59 24.50 8.81
CA GLN A 106 18.44 24.69 7.64
C GLN A 106 19.22 23.43 7.28
N GLN A 107 19.89 22.81 8.27
CA GLN A 107 20.60 21.55 8.05
C GLN A 107 19.63 20.45 7.60
N LEU A 108 18.47 20.33 8.27
CA LEU A 108 17.47 19.33 7.90
C LEU A 108 16.98 19.54 6.46
N TYR A 109 16.75 20.78 6.06
CA TYR A 109 16.35 21.12 4.68
C TYR A 109 17.40 20.71 3.65
N ASP A 110 18.68 21.00 3.91
CA ASP A 110 19.76 20.66 2.98
C ASP A 110 19.91 19.14 2.85
N GLU A 111 19.85 18.39 3.96
CA GLU A 111 19.83 16.91 3.96
C GLU A 111 18.60 16.33 3.24
N LEU A 112 17.43 16.97 3.40
CA LEU A 112 16.20 16.57 2.72
C LEU A 112 16.33 16.77 1.22
N CYS A 113 16.91 17.90 0.79
CA CYS A 113 17.13 18.21 -0.62
C CYS A 113 18.12 17.23 -1.26
N GLU A 114 19.19 16.88 -0.55
CA GLU A 114 20.12 15.83 -0.98
C GLU A 114 19.40 14.49 -1.16
N SER A 115 18.60 14.09 -0.17
CA SER A 115 17.84 12.84 -0.23
C SER A 115 16.80 12.81 -1.36
N ILE A 116 16.13 13.93 -1.62
CA ILE A 116 15.20 14.11 -2.75
C ILE A 116 15.97 14.02 -4.07
N ASN A 117 17.14 14.65 -4.17
CA ASN A 117 17.97 14.61 -5.37
C ASN A 117 18.45 13.19 -5.67
N LEU A 118 18.82 12.42 -4.66
CA LEU A 118 19.22 11.02 -4.79
C LEU A 118 18.04 10.13 -5.22
N ARG A 119 16.87 10.28 -4.58
CA ARG A 119 15.70 9.44 -4.89
C ARG A 119 15.14 9.68 -6.29
N TYR A 120 15.30 10.87 -6.84
CA TYR A 120 14.72 11.31 -8.10
C TYR A 120 15.78 11.82 -9.08
N ALA A 121 16.96 11.18 -9.13
CA ALA A 121 18.14 11.65 -9.87
C ALA A 121 17.83 12.13 -11.30
N ASP A 122 16.96 11.41 -12.01
CA ASP A 122 16.63 11.64 -13.43
C ASP A 122 15.61 12.76 -13.69
N TYR A 123 15.12 13.44 -12.64
CA TYR A 123 14.07 14.46 -12.75
C TYR A 123 14.61 15.88 -12.63
N SER A 124 13.92 16.84 -13.27
CA SER A 124 14.22 18.26 -13.07
C SER A 124 13.94 18.71 -11.63
N VAL A 125 14.59 19.79 -11.17
CA VAL A 125 14.41 20.32 -9.81
C VAL A 125 12.93 20.57 -9.47
N SER A 126 12.15 21.09 -10.42
CA SER A 126 10.72 21.34 -10.23
C SER A 126 9.92 20.04 -10.06
N GLU A 127 10.22 19.01 -10.86
CA GLU A 127 9.55 17.71 -10.79
C GLU A 127 9.92 16.94 -9.52
N LYS A 128 11.20 16.95 -9.13
CA LYS A 128 11.68 16.35 -7.87
C LYS A 128 10.88 16.85 -6.68
N ARG A 129 10.70 18.17 -6.61
CA ARG A 129 9.90 18.85 -5.60
C ARG A 129 8.43 18.42 -5.64
N GLN A 130 7.81 18.45 -6.82
CA GLN A 130 6.40 18.06 -6.96
C GLN A 130 6.18 16.60 -6.57
N ARG A 131 7.10 15.70 -6.92
CA ARG A 131 7.06 14.28 -6.55
C ARG A 131 7.17 14.09 -5.05
N PHE A 132 8.14 14.73 -4.40
CA PHE A 132 8.27 14.70 -2.94
C PHE A 132 6.98 15.14 -2.24
N LEU A 133 6.41 16.28 -2.65
CA LEU A 133 5.17 16.79 -2.07
C LEU A 133 3.97 15.88 -2.38
N LYS A 134 3.90 15.28 -3.58
CA LYS A 134 2.82 14.36 -3.92
C LYS A 134 2.90 13.06 -3.12
N GLU A 135 4.08 12.45 -3.03
CA GLU A 135 4.30 11.20 -2.31
C GLU A 135 4.05 11.37 -0.80
N THR A 136 4.63 12.39 -0.17
CA THR A 136 4.39 12.64 1.25
C THR A 136 2.92 12.99 1.55
N SER A 137 2.21 13.68 0.65
CA SER A 137 0.76 13.90 0.79
C SER A 137 -0.02 12.58 0.72
N ASN A 138 0.30 11.72 -0.25
CA ASN A 138 -0.34 10.42 -0.41
C ASN A 138 -0.10 9.54 0.81
N GLU A 139 1.13 9.51 1.33
CA GLU A 139 1.47 8.76 2.54
C GLU A 139 0.70 9.27 3.77
N ILE A 140 0.61 10.60 3.98
CA ILE A 140 -0.18 11.18 5.07
C ILE A 140 -1.64 10.73 4.96
N THR A 141 -2.23 10.81 3.77
CA THR A 141 -3.62 10.38 3.53
C THR A 141 -3.81 8.90 3.79
N SER A 142 -2.94 8.03 3.25
CA SER A 142 -3.01 6.58 3.44
C SER A 142 -2.86 6.19 4.91
N LEU A 143 -1.85 6.72 5.60
CA LEU A 143 -1.63 6.48 7.02
C LEU A 143 -2.77 7.07 7.86
N GLY A 144 -3.29 8.24 7.53
CA GLY A 144 -4.41 8.89 8.22
C GLY A 144 -5.69 8.08 8.12
N ASN A 145 -6.00 7.57 6.92
CA ASN A 145 -7.11 6.66 6.70
C ASN A 145 -6.92 5.35 7.47
N PHE A 146 -5.70 4.79 7.50
CA PHE A 146 -5.40 3.62 8.31
C PHE A 146 -5.57 3.88 9.81
N VAL A 147 -5.14 5.04 10.33
CA VAL A 147 -5.36 5.41 11.73
C VAL A 147 -6.85 5.49 12.03
N ARG A 148 -7.64 6.14 11.17
CA ARG A 148 -9.09 6.28 11.34
C ARG A 148 -9.79 4.93 11.35
N TRP A 149 -9.63 4.15 10.28
CA TRP A 149 -10.32 2.86 10.14
C TRP A 149 -9.75 1.81 11.07
N GLY A 150 -8.43 1.79 11.26
CA GLY A 150 -7.75 0.88 12.16
C GLY A 150 -8.16 1.10 13.62
N SER A 151 -8.30 2.35 14.07
CA SER A 151 -8.80 2.64 15.42
C SER A 151 -10.25 2.16 15.60
N CYS A 152 -11.10 2.38 14.58
CA CYS A 152 -12.48 1.88 14.60
C CYS A 152 -12.53 0.34 14.70
N LEU A 153 -11.80 -0.35 13.83
CA LEU A 153 -11.74 -1.82 13.82
C LEU A 153 -11.14 -2.38 15.12
N TYR A 154 -10.12 -1.73 15.69
CA TYR A 154 -9.54 -2.11 16.97
C TYR A 154 -10.54 -1.97 18.12
N ASN A 155 -11.26 -0.85 18.21
CA ASN A 155 -12.28 -0.62 19.24
C ASN A 155 -13.45 -1.62 19.15
N LEU A 156 -13.81 -2.03 17.93
CA LEU A 156 -14.81 -3.07 17.68
C LEU A 156 -14.30 -4.50 17.93
N LYS A 157 -13.04 -4.68 18.38
CA LYS A 157 -12.34 -5.98 18.53
C LYS A 157 -12.22 -6.79 17.23
N LEU A 158 -12.58 -6.20 16.08
CA LEU A 158 -12.39 -6.77 14.74
C LEU A 158 -10.95 -6.59 14.25
N GLY A 159 -10.13 -5.78 14.94
CA GLY A 159 -8.72 -5.57 14.61
C GLY A 159 -7.91 -6.87 14.53
N ILE A 160 -8.23 -7.88 15.34
CA ILE A 160 -7.54 -9.19 15.33
C ILE A 160 -7.72 -9.91 13.97
N LEU A 161 -8.93 -9.88 13.41
CA LEU A 161 -9.24 -10.52 12.12
C LEU A 161 -8.43 -9.92 10.97
N PHE A 162 -8.07 -8.65 11.10
CA PHE A 162 -7.33 -7.90 10.09
C PHE A 162 -5.89 -7.61 10.50
N PHE A 163 -5.42 -8.23 11.59
CA PHE A 163 -4.08 -8.05 12.13
C PHE A 163 -3.70 -6.56 12.33
N ILE A 164 -4.67 -5.75 12.73
CA ILE A 164 -4.50 -4.34 13.11
C ILE A 164 -4.27 -4.31 14.62
N SER A 165 -3.17 -3.67 15.02
CA SER A 165 -2.78 -3.53 16.43
C SER A 165 -2.68 -2.08 16.83
N GLU A 166 -2.84 -1.79 18.12
CA GLU A 166 -2.57 -0.47 18.68
C GLU A 166 -1.15 0.01 18.32
N LYS A 167 -0.15 -0.87 18.41
CA LYS A 167 1.23 -0.58 17.99
C LYS A 167 1.29 -0.08 16.55
N SER A 168 0.65 -0.76 15.60
CA SER A 168 0.61 -0.33 14.19
C SER A 168 -0.08 1.02 14.00
N ILE A 169 -1.14 1.30 14.76
CA ILE A 169 -1.83 2.59 14.73
C ILE A 169 -0.92 3.71 15.25
N GLN A 170 -0.20 3.47 16.37
CA GLN A 170 0.72 4.45 16.93
C GLN A 170 1.93 4.70 16.01
N MET A 171 2.48 3.67 15.38
CA MET A 171 3.52 3.82 14.37
C MET A 171 3.05 4.69 13.19
N SER A 172 1.83 4.46 12.69
CA SER A 172 1.25 5.30 11.63
C SER A 172 1.02 6.75 12.08
N LYS A 173 0.53 6.98 13.31
CA LYS A 173 0.40 8.34 13.89
C LYS A 173 1.75 9.06 13.95
N MET A 174 2.81 8.37 14.38
CA MET A 174 4.15 8.95 14.42
C MET A 174 4.72 9.20 13.02
N GLY A 175 4.48 8.30 12.07
CA GLY A 175 4.82 8.49 10.66
C GLY A 175 4.19 9.75 10.07
N ILE A 176 2.89 9.98 10.35
CA ILE A 176 2.19 11.21 9.92
C ILE A 176 2.86 12.46 10.50
N LYS A 177 3.17 12.47 11.81
CA LYS A 177 3.81 13.63 12.45
C LYS A 177 5.19 13.93 11.86
N LYS A 178 6.00 12.88 11.60
CA LYS A 178 7.29 13.02 10.91
C LYS A 178 7.11 13.62 9.52
N LEU A 179 6.20 13.06 8.71
CA LEU A 179 5.91 13.55 7.36
C LEU A 179 5.49 15.02 7.35
N GLN A 180 4.60 15.40 8.27
CA GLN A 180 4.15 16.78 8.42
C GLN A 180 5.30 17.73 8.77
N TYR A 181 6.18 17.32 9.70
CA TYR A 181 7.35 18.10 10.08
C TYR A 181 8.33 18.29 8.92
N MET A 182 8.71 17.22 8.23
CA MET A 182 9.60 17.30 7.05
C MET A 182 9.04 18.21 5.96
N ARG A 183 7.74 18.08 5.65
CA ARG A 183 7.09 18.93 4.65
C ARG A 183 7.09 20.40 5.07
N ARG A 184 6.86 20.69 6.35
CA ARG A 184 6.88 22.07 6.87
C ARG A 184 8.25 22.69 6.64
N VAL A 185 9.31 22.05 7.10
CA VAL A 185 10.69 22.52 6.94
C VAL A 185 11.02 22.74 5.47
N PHE A 186 10.67 21.77 4.62
CA PHE A 186 10.87 21.86 3.18
C PHE A 186 10.16 23.08 2.56
N VAL A 187 8.86 23.24 2.79
CA VAL A 187 8.06 24.31 2.17
C VAL A 187 8.49 25.69 2.69
N THR A 188 8.70 25.83 4.00
CA THR A 188 9.06 27.11 4.62
C THR A 188 10.40 27.63 4.08
N LEU A 189 11.44 26.78 4.07
CA LEU A 189 12.76 27.21 3.63
C LEU A 189 12.87 27.31 2.10
N PHE A 190 12.14 26.48 1.36
CA PHE A 190 12.03 26.64 -0.09
C PHE A 190 11.42 27.99 -0.47
N GLN A 191 10.30 28.38 0.17
CA GLN A 191 9.65 29.68 -0.08
C GLN A 191 10.55 30.85 0.31
N LYS A 192 11.36 30.71 1.36
CA LYS A 192 12.33 31.73 1.76
C LYS A 192 13.40 31.92 0.69
N LYS A 193 14.06 30.84 0.26
CA LYS A 193 15.09 30.88 -0.79
C LYS A 193 14.56 31.41 -2.13
N ALA A 194 13.30 31.11 -2.46
CA ALA A 194 12.66 31.62 -3.68
C ALA A 194 12.38 33.14 -3.67
N LYS A 195 12.37 33.79 -2.51
CA LYS A 195 12.21 35.26 -2.39
C LYS A 195 13.54 36.01 -2.40
N GLU A 196 14.65 35.30 -2.20
CA GLU A 196 16.01 35.85 -2.18
C GLU A 196 16.65 35.84 -3.58
N LEU A 197 15.98 35.25 -4.57
CA LEU A 197 16.33 35.19 -5.99
C LEU A 197 15.44 36.12 -6.81
#